data_AF-A0AA86UVH2-F1
#
_entry.id   AF-A0AA86UVH2-F1
#
_cell.length_a   1.000
_cell.length_b   1.000
_cell.length_c   1.000
_cell.angle_alpha   90.00
_cell.angle_beta   90.00
_cell.angle_gamma   90.00
#
_symmetry.space_group_name_H-M   'P 1'
#
loop_
_entity.id
_entity.type
_entity.pdbx_description
1 polymer ?
#
loop_
_entity_poly.entity_id
_entity_poly.type
_entity_poly.pdbx_seq_one_letter_code
_entity_poly.pdbx_strand_id
1 'polypeptide(L)' 'MAVWRVKSQSGIEEGYNEDGEKSAGSRMMFLMNKMGVVNRVAICARFWGGVLLGPGRFKIINENVKDNFTLCGKELEIE' A
#
# COMPACT_ATOMS: atom_id res chain seq x y z
N MET A 1 1.55 7.63 -4.71
CA MET A 1 2.28 6.38 -4.39
C MET A 1 1.36 5.16 -4.44
N ALA A 2 1.88 3.98 -4.80
CA ALA A 2 1.10 2.75 -4.98
C ALA A 2 1.83 1.50 -4.49
N VAL A 3 1.07 0.47 -4.08
CA VAL A 3 1.55 -0.88 -3.77
C VAL A 3 0.54 -1.90 -4.30
N TRP A 4 1.02 -3.02 -4.85
CA TRP A 4 0.16 -4.09 -5.34
C TRP A 4 0.78 -5.47 -5.13
N ARG A 5 -0.08 -6.46 -4.96
CA ARG A 5 0.24 -7.89 -4.98
C ARG A 5 -0.87 -8.61 -5.72
N VAL A 6 -0.53 -9.37 -6.75
CA VAL A 6 -1.48 -10.09 -7.61
C VAL A 6 -1.00 -11.52 -7.80
N LYS A 7 -1.91 -12.48 -7.66
CA LYS A 7 -1.65 -13.89 -7.96
C LYS A 7 -1.65 -14.09 -9.48
N SER A 8 -0.58 -14.67 -10.01
CA SER A 8 -0.45 -15.08 -11.41
C SER A 8 -0.17 -16.58 -11.50
N GLN A 9 0.00 -17.11 -12.72
CA GLN A 9 0.33 -18.52 -12.93
C GLN A 9 1.70 -18.91 -12.35
N SER A 10 2.62 -17.93 -12.24
CA SER A 10 3.99 -18.15 -11.76
C SER A 10 4.18 -17.89 -10.26
N GLY A 11 3.15 -17.41 -9.56
CA GLY A 11 3.20 -17.12 -8.12
C GLY A 11 2.51 -15.81 -7.76
N ILE A 12 3.08 -15.07 -6.80
CA ILE A 12 2.62 -13.72 -6.46
C ILE A 12 3.55 -12.72 -7.13
N GLU A 13 2.99 -11.89 -7.99
CA GLU A 13 3.67 -10.72 -8.54
C GLU A 13 3.38 -9.51 -7.65
N GLU A 14 4.43 -8.83 -7.20
CA GLU A 14 4.33 -7.70 -6.29
C GLU A 14 5.20 -6.53 -6.71
N GLY A 15 4.74 -5.31 -6.43
CA GLY A 15 5.49 -4.10 -6.71
C GLY A 15 4.95 -2.87 -6.01
N TYR A 16 5.71 -1.78 -6.09
CA TYR A 16 5.34 -0.49 -5.53
C TYR A 16 5.92 0.66 -6.35
N ASN A 17 5.31 1.84 -6.20
CA ASN A 17 5.78 3.10 -6.78
C ASN A 17 5.72 4.20 -5.70
N GLU A 18 6.82 4.91 -5.52
CA GLU A 18 6.96 5.90 -4.45
C GLU A 18 6.48 7.30 -4.84
N ASP A 19 6.35 7.60 -6.14
CA ASP A 19 5.76 8.86 -6.63
C ASP A 19 6.36 10.12 -5.96
N GLY A 20 7.69 10.16 -5.85
CA GLY A 20 8.43 11.25 -5.19
C GLY A 20 8.53 11.15 -3.66
N GLU A 21 7.73 10.31 -3.01
CA GLU A 21 7.76 10.07 -1.56
C GLU A 21 8.72 8.93 -1.20
N LYS A 22 10.02 9.23 -1.24
CA LYS A 22 11.10 8.26 -1.02
C LYS A 22 10.86 7.40 0.22
N SER A 23 11.06 6.09 0.07
CA SER A 23 10.86 5.04 1.09
C SER A 23 9.40 4.75 1.48
N ALA A 24 8.39 5.41 0.90
CA ALA A 24 7.00 5.13 1.25
C ALA A 24 6.53 3.79 0.66
N GLY A 25 6.88 3.49 -0.59
CA GLY A 25 6.40 2.28 -1.29
C GLY A 25 6.92 0.99 -0.66
N SER A 26 8.20 0.95 -0.28
CA SER A 26 8.77 -0.20 0.44
C SER A 26 8.12 -0.43 1.82
N ARG A 27 7.75 0.62 2.54
CA ARG A 27 7.01 0.53 3.82
C ARG A 27 5.59 0.02 3.62
N MET A 28 4.91 0.49 2.59
CA MET A 28 3.59 0.00 2.20
C MET A 28 3.63 -1.47 1.79
N MET A 29 4.65 -1.89 1.02
CA MET A 29 4.85 -3.30 0.65
C MET A 29 5.10 -4.18 1.87
N PHE A 30 5.96 -3.74 2.80
CA PHE A 30 6.19 -4.47 4.05
C PHE A 30 4.89 -4.65 4.85
N LEU A 31 4.05 -3.61 4.94
CA LEU A 31 2.74 -3.68 5.59
C LEU A 31 1.80 -4.66 4.88
N MET A 32 1.69 -4.57 3.55
CA MET A 32 0.81 -5.43 2.74
C MET A 32 1.19 -6.91 2.85
N ASN A 33 2.50 -7.20 2.81
CA ASN A 33 3.06 -8.52 3.07
C ASN A 33 2.73 -9.02 4.48
N LYS A 34 2.95 -8.19 5.51
CA LYS A 34 2.64 -8.52 6.91
C LYS A 34 1.15 -8.79 7.14
N MET A 35 0.27 -8.14 6.39
CA MET A 35 -1.18 -8.34 6.45
C MET A 35 -1.66 -9.54 5.63
N GLY A 36 -0.80 -10.16 4.83
CA GLY A 36 -1.17 -11.30 3.98
C GLY A 36 -2.13 -10.93 2.85
N VAL A 37 -2.18 -9.66 2.42
CA VAL A 37 -3.13 -9.18 1.40
C VAL A 37 -2.60 -9.50 0.01
N VAL A 38 -3.40 -10.16 -0.82
CA VAL A 38 -3.09 -10.52 -2.23
C VAL A 38 -4.32 -10.20 -3.10
N ASN A 39 -4.13 -10.05 -4.41
CA ASN A 39 -5.14 -9.62 -5.40
C ASN A 39 -5.72 -8.24 -5.10
N ARG A 40 -4.87 -7.33 -4.60
CA ARG A 40 -5.26 -5.94 -4.32
C ARG A 40 -4.17 -4.97 -4.74
N VAL A 41 -4.61 -3.74 -5.00
CA VAL A 41 -3.78 -2.56 -5.15
C VAL A 41 -4.25 -1.51 -4.16
N ALA A 42 -3.32 -0.80 -3.52
CA ALA A 42 -3.60 0.39 -2.76
C ALA A 42 -2.85 1.58 -3.37
N ILE A 43 -3.57 2.68 -3.57
CA ILE A 43 -3.04 3.95 -4.05
C ILE A 43 -3.24 4.98 -2.95
N CYS A 44 -2.16 5.59 -2.50
CA CYS A 44 -2.20 6.69 -1.54
C CYS A 44 -1.81 7.98 -2.28
N ALA A 45 -2.74 8.92 -2.34
CA ALA A 45 -2.49 10.28 -2.79
C ALA A 45 -2.24 11.18 -1.58
N ARG A 46 -1.14 11.92 -1.60
CA ARG A 46 -0.79 12.87 -0.53
C ARG A 46 -0.87 14.29 -1.08
N PHE A 47 -1.61 15.15 -0.39
CA PHE A 47 -1.70 16.57 -0.69
C PHE A 47 -0.80 17.38 0.25
N TRP A 48 -0.02 18.31 -0.30
CA TRP A 48 0.84 19.19 0.49
C TRP A 48 0.01 20.29 1.16
N GLY A 49 0.06 20.34 2.49
CA GLY A 49 -0.71 21.30 3.30
C GLY A 49 0.10 22.51 3.78
N GLY A 50 1.29 22.78 3.22
CA GLY A 50 2.15 23.90 3.65
C GLY A 50 3.13 23.61 4.79
N VAL A 51 3.07 22.41 5.41
CA VAL A 51 3.95 22.02 6.53
C VAL A 51 4.67 20.70 6.25
N LEU A 52 5.99 20.68 6.49
CA LEU A 52 6.80 19.48 6.32
C LEU A 52 6.59 18.52 7.50
N LEU A 53 5.81 17.46 7.26
CA LEU A 53 5.50 16.43 8.26
C LEU A 53 6.70 15.56 8.67
N GLY A 54 7.86 15.71 8.02
CA GLY A 54 9.05 14.91 8.30
C GLY A 54 8.75 13.40 8.25
N PRO A 55 9.40 12.58 9.10
CA PRO A 55 9.14 11.14 9.18
C PRO A 55 7.72 10.76 9.60
N GLY A 56 6.97 11.66 10.26
CA GLY A 56 5.60 11.41 10.71
C GLY A 56 4.64 11.06 9.57
N ARG A 57 4.91 11.57 8.36
CA ARG A 57 4.11 11.26 7.16
C ARG A 57 3.97 9.76 6.89
N PHE A 58 5.00 8.97 7.19
CA PHE A 58 5.00 7.55 6.88
C PHE A 58 4.05 6.76 7.79
N LYS A 59 3.86 7.23 9.03
CA LYS A 59 2.85 6.66 9.93
C LYS A 59 1.46 6.85 9.34
N ILE A 60 1.14 8.09 8.92
CA ILE A 60 -0.15 8.45 8.33
C ILE A 60 -0.41 7.65 7.04
N ILE A 61 0.58 7.56 6.15
CA ILE A 61 0.49 6.76 4.92
C ILE A 61 0.18 5.30 5.24
N ASN A 62 0.92 4.69 6.16
CA ASN A 62 0.74 3.28 6.51
C ASN A 62 -0.62 3.02 7.19
N GLU A 63 -1.07 3.92 8.06
CA GLU A 63 -2.40 3.83 8.68
C GLU A 63 -3.49 3.88 7.62
N ASN A 64 -3.42 4.83 6.68
CA ASN A 64 -4.41 4.95 5.60
C ASN A 64 -4.46 3.68 4.71
N VAL A 65 -3.29 3.14 4.36
CA VAL A 65 -3.17 1.92 3.55
C VAL A 65 -3.70 0.69 4.30
N LYS A 66 -3.40 0.58 5.60
CA LYS A 66 -3.93 -0.49 6.46
C LYS A 66 -5.45 -0.45 6.54
N ASP A 67 -6.01 0.74 6.71
CA ASP A 67 -7.46 0.92 6.80
C ASP A 67 -8.14 0.56 5.48
N ASN A 68 -7.55 0.98 4.34
CA ASN A 68 -8.03 0.59 3.01
C ASN A 68 -8.11 -0.94 2.85
N PHE A 69 -7.05 -1.67 3.21
CA PHE A 69 -7.05 -3.14 3.14
C PHE A 69 -8.05 -3.79 4.09
N THR A 70 -8.33 -3.16 5.23
CA THR A 70 -9.28 -3.67 6.22
C THR A 70 -10.72 -3.46 5.76
N LEU A 71 -11.02 -2.31 5.17
CA LEU A 71 -12.35 -1.94 4.69
C LEU A 71 -12.78 -2.71 3.45
N CYS A 72 -11.85 -3.03 2.54
CA CYS A 72 -12.16 -3.74 1.31
C CYS A 72 -12.48 -5.25 1.50
N GLY A 73 -12.53 -5.75 2.74
CA GLY A 73 -12.79 -7.17 3.07
C GLY A 73 -11.61 -8.10 2.80
N LYS A 74 -11.67 -9.36 3.26
CA LYS A 74 -10.73 -10.41 2.87
C LYS A 74 -11.36 -11.22 1.74
N GLU A 75 -10.67 -11.29 0.60
CA GLU A 75 -11.02 -12.01 -0.65
C GLU A 75 -12.35 -11.63 -1.34
N LEU A 76 -12.22 -11.21 -2.60
CA LEU A 76 -13.20 -11.56 -3.61
C LEU A 76 -12.75 -12.93 -4.11
N GLU A 77 -13.46 -14.00 -3.74
CA GLU A 77 -13.34 -15.26 -4.47
C GLU A 77 -13.86 -14.97 -5.88
N ILE A 78 -12.93 -14.78 -6.80
CA ILE A 78 -13.26 -14.74 -8.23
C ILE A 78 -13.25 -16.22 -8.64
N GLU A 79 -14.45 -16.80 -8.73
CA GLU A 79 -14.69 -18.10 -9.38
C GLU A 79 -14.15 -18.10 -10.83
#